data_AF-A0A8D3B8K3-F1
#
_entry.id   AF-A0A8D3B8K3-F1
#
_cell.length_a   1.000
_cell.length_b   1.000
_cell.length_c   1.000
_cell.angle_alpha   90.00
_cell.angle_beta   90.00
_cell.angle_gamma   90.00
#
_symmetry.space_group_name_H-M   'P 1'
#
loop_
_entity.id
_entity.type
_entity.pdbx_description
1 polymer ?
#
loop_
_entity_poly.entity_id
_entity_poly.type
_entity_poly.pdbx_seq_one_letter_code
_entity_poly.pdbx_strand_id
1 'polypeptide(L)'
;MLHINKVSASHQAKPHPYMKRVFQHLDSLEAEDFGRSDGTLVQSFRSVLGPNGAPPGWIWFNFSSLSHSMLGAELVLFRKTLHPHPLSVTVTLHSVTASQGTLQESPALEERMLTLNQRPSSGFDVFDVSAVLAVKPVEVVGFQLRYTDESGSLVLHEALTQSLYCLNRGSLSEPLLVLYQEHRIVLCFL
;
A
#
# COMPACT_ATOMS: atom_id res chain seq x y z
N MET A 1 -29.99 11.71 -4.97
CA MET A 1 -28.90 12.70 -4.84
C MET A 1 -27.86 12.07 -3.92
N LEU A 2 -26.78 11.53 -4.48
CA LEU A 2 -25.79 10.71 -3.76
C LEU A 2 -24.90 11.61 -2.89
N HIS A 3 -24.91 11.36 -1.58
CA HIS A 3 -23.96 11.95 -0.63
C HIS A 3 -22.72 11.06 -0.58
N ILE A 4 -21.75 11.32 -1.46
CA ILE A 4 -20.37 10.90 -1.21
C ILE A 4 -19.95 11.68 0.02
N ASN A 5 -19.89 11.04 1.19
CA ASN A 5 -19.27 11.62 2.37
C ASN A 5 -17.76 11.71 2.10
N LYS A 6 -17.40 12.77 1.39
CA LYS A 6 -16.04 13.22 1.14
C LYS A 6 -15.50 13.67 2.49
N VAL A 7 -15.05 12.71 3.29
CA VAL A 7 -14.41 13.01 4.58
C VAL A 7 -13.18 13.86 4.28
N SER A 8 -13.25 15.07 4.81
CA SER A 8 -12.39 16.22 4.55
C SER A 8 -10.93 15.91 4.88
N ALA A 9 -10.10 15.65 3.86
CA ALA A 9 -8.66 15.84 3.98
C ALA A 9 -8.32 17.24 3.47
N SER A 10 -7.97 18.13 4.40
CA SER A 10 -7.48 19.48 4.13
C SER A 10 -6.25 19.46 3.22
N HIS A 11 -6.14 20.50 2.39
CA HIS A 11 -5.07 20.87 1.46
C HIS A 11 -5.27 20.45 0.00
N GLN A 12 -5.11 21.44 -0.88
CA GLN A 12 -5.15 21.43 -2.35
C GLN A 12 -4.08 20.51 -2.99
N ALA A 13 -3.92 19.29 -2.53
CA ALA A 13 -3.04 18.31 -3.14
C ALA A 13 -3.79 17.60 -4.26
N LYS A 14 -3.19 17.54 -5.46
CA LYS A 14 -3.72 16.71 -6.55
C LYS A 14 -3.91 15.27 -6.01
N PRO A 15 -5.05 14.62 -6.30
CA PRO A 15 -5.29 13.27 -5.80
C PRO A 15 -4.23 12.32 -6.34
N HIS A 16 -3.82 11.35 -5.51
CA HIS A 16 -2.81 10.35 -5.88
C HIS A 16 -3.23 9.65 -7.19
N PRO A 17 -2.34 9.45 -8.17
CA PRO A 17 -2.71 8.84 -9.45
C PRO A 17 -3.37 7.48 -9.31
N TYR A 18 -2.95 6.68 -8.33
CA TYR A 18 -3.61 5.40 -8.02
C TYR A 18 -5.06 5.59 -7.56
N MET A 19 -5.31 6.54 -6.64
CA MET A 19 -6.67 6.82 -6.14
C MET A 19 -7.60 7.29 -7.26
N LYS A 20 -7.09 8.02 -8.26
CA LYS A 20 -7.91 8.37 -9.43
C LYS A 20 -8.45 7.14 -10.15
N ARG A 21 -7.64 6.08 -10.28
CA ARG A 21 -8.07 4.82 -10.91
C ARG A 21 -9.04 4.05 -10.02
N VAL A 22 -8.80 4.03 -8.71
CA VAL A 22 -9.74 3.44 -7.75
C VAL A 22 -11.11 4.09 -7.89
N PHE A 23 -11.19 5.42 -7.88
CA PHE A 23 -12.47 6.12 -8.05
C PHE A 23 -13.11 5.84 -9.41
N GLN A 24 -12.35 5.89 -10.50
CA GLN A 24 -12.87 5.55 -11.85
C GLN A 24 -13.45 4.13 -11.92
N HIS A 25 -12.82 3.18 -11.23
CA HIS A 25 -13.30 1.81 -11.19
C HIS A 25 -14.56 1.67 -10.34
N LEU A 26 -14.62 2.31 -9.17
CA LEU A 26 -15.82 2.34 -8.33
C LEU A 26 -17.00 2.97 -9.08
N ASP A 27 -16.78 4.10 -9.78
CA ASP A 27 -17.79 4.75 -10.61
C ASP A 27 -18.31 3.80 -11.71
N SER A 28 -17.44 2.96 -12.29
CA SER A 28 -17.85 1.97 -13.30
C SER A 28 -18.67 0.82 -12.71
N LEU A 29 -18.37 0.38 -11.49
CA LEU A 29 -19.12 -0.68 -10.81
C LEU A 29 -20.51 -0.20 -10.38
N GLU A 30 -20.62 1.03 -9.90
CA GLU A 30 -21.92 1.65 -9.55
C GLU A 30 -22.83 1.82 -10.76
N ALA A 31 -22.27 2.01 -11.97
CA ALA A 31 -23.04 2.07 -13.21
C ALA A 31 -23.62 0.69 -13.63
N GLU A 32 -23.02 -0.41 -13.17
CA GLU A 32 -23.49 -1.77 -13.44
C GLU A 32 -24.41 -2.30 -12.32
N ASP A 33 -24.21 -1.87 -11.07
CA ASP A 33 -24.90 -2.39 -9.88
C ASP A 33 -26.03 -1.43 -9.43
N PHE A 34 -27.17 -1.45 -10.14
CA PHE A 34 -28.37 -0.62 -9.92
C PHE A 34 -29.10 -0.83 -8.56
N GLY A 35 -28.45 -1.38 -7.51
CA GLY A 35 -29.15 -1.85 -6.30
C GLY A 35 -28.48 -1.68 -4.94
N ARG A 36 -27.21 -1.27 -4.84
CA ARG A 36 -26.54 -1.09 -3.53
C ARG A 36 -26.58 0.38 -3.09
N SER A 37 -27.33 0.69 -2.02
CA SER A 37 -27.58 2.07 -1.56
C SER A 37 -26.47 2.71 -0.74
N ASP A 38 -25.51 1.92 -0.23
CA ASP A 38 -24.68 2.38 0.90
C ASP A 38 -23.27 2.86 0.49
N GLY A 39 -22.89 2.68 -0.78
CA GLY A 39 -21.56 3.06 -1.29
C GLY A 39 -20.41 2.25 -0.67
N THR A 40 -19.26 2.20 -1.35
CA THR A 40 -18.06 1.56 -0.79
C THR A 40 -17.18 2.60 -0.12
N LEU A 41 -16.91 2.43 1.19
CA LEU A 41 -15.92 3.25 1.88
C LEU A 41 -14.49 2.83 1.49
N VAL A 42 -13.71 3.82 1.04
CA VAL A 42 -12.27 3.70 0.78
C VAL A 42 -11.50 4.75 1.55
N GLN A 43 -10.44 4.35 2.26
CA GLN A 43 -9.52 5.25 2.96
C GLN A 43 -8.13 5.16 2.34
N SER A 44 -7.41 6.28 2.28
CA SER A 44 -6.05 6.31 1.78
C SER A 44 -5.12 7.08 2.72
N PHE A 45 -3.97 6.50 3.02
CA PHE A 45 -2.97 7.05 3.94
C PHE A 45 -1.66 7.29 3.19
N ARG A 46 -1.13 8.51 3.30
CA ARG A 46 0.23 8.83 2.80
C ARG A 46 1.27 8.34 3.81
N SER A 47 2.46 8.01 3.31
CA SER A 47 3.57 7.65 4.19
C SER A 47 3.97 8.77 5.15
N VAL A 48 4.37 8.41 6.37
CA VAL A 48 4.76 9.32 7.44
C VAL A 48 6.23 9.09 7.86
N LEU A 49 6.71 9.88 8.81
CA LEU A 49 7.93 9.53 9.53
C LEU A 49 7.67 8.33 10.45
N GLY A 50 8.64 7.43 10.55
CA GLY A 50 8.57 6.34 11.51
C GLY A 50 8.59 6.84 12.95
N PRO A 51 8.14 6.02 13.91
CA PRO A 51 8.25 6.34 15.33
C PRO A 51 9.72 6.53 15.73
N ASN A 52 9.95 7.19 16.87
CA ASN A 52 11.29 7.39 17.39
C ASN A 52 12.00 6.04 17.60
N GLY A 53 13.22 5.91 17.06
CA GLY A 53 13.97 4.65 17.11
C GLY A 53 13.51 3.60 16.10
N ALA A 54 12.63 3.95 15.16
CA ALA A 54 12.26 3.06 14.05
C ALA A 54 13.50 2.61 13.27
N PRO A 55 13.65 1.32 12.98
CA PRO A 55 14.72 0.85 12.11
C PRO A 55 14.63 1.48 10.72
N PRO A 56 15.77 1.65 10.02
CA PRO A 56 15.77 2.14 8.64
C PRO A 56 15.14 1.11 7.68
N GLY A 57 14.81 1.56 6.46
CA GLY A 57 14.24 0.70 5.41
C GLY A 57 12.76 0.35 5.57
N TRP A 58 12.07 0.88 6.58
CA TRP A 58 10.62 0.70 6.77
C TRP A 58 9.83 1.89 6.19
N ILE A 59 8.72 1.58 5.52
CA ILE A 59 7.75 2.55 4.99
C ILE A 59 6.59 2.65 5.98
N TRP A 60 6.44 3.80 6.63
CA TRP A 60 5.53 3.97 7.76
C TRP A 60 4.23 4.66 7.39
N PHE A 61 3.12 4.24 8.02
CA PHE A 61 1.79 4.82 7.88
C PHE A 61 1.14 5.00 9.26
N ASN A 62 0.37 6.09 9.40
CA ASN A 62 -0.43 6.35 10.59
C ASN A 62 -1.79 5.64 10.46
N PHE A 63 -2.09 4.73 11.39
CA PHE A 63 -3.30 3.91 11.45
C PHE A 63 -4.31 4.37 12.51
N SER A 64 -4.01 5.42 13.26
CA SER A 64 -4.85 5.87 14.39
C SER A 64 -6.30 6.23 14.02
N SER A 65 -6.54 6.66 12.77
CA SER A 65 -7.87 7.02 12.27
C SER A 65 -8.51 5.95 11.37
N LEU A 66 -8.05 4.71 11.49
CA LEU A 66 -8.57 3.57 10.74
C LEU A 66 -10.03 3.28 11.11
N SER A 67 -10.91 3.16 10.11
CA SER A 67 -12.27 2.67 10.36
C SER A 67 -12.26 1.19 10.75
N HIS A 68 -13.03 0.82 11.78
CA HIS A 68 -13.16 -0.57 12.21
C HIS A 68 -13.79 -1.48 11.15
N SER A 69 -14.52 -0.92 10.18
CA SER A 69 -15.21 -1.65 9.10
C SER A 69 -14.32 -2.05 7.92
N MET A 70 -13.03 -1.69 7.92
CA MET A 70 -12.11 -2.05 6.84
C MET A 70 -11.81 -3.55 6.81
N LEU A 71 -11.87 -4.14 5.62
CA LEU A 71 -11.66 -5.57 5.36
C LEU A 71 -10.51 -5.85 4.37
N GLY A 72 -10.15 -4.88 3.52
CA GLY A 72 -9.06 -5.00 2.55
C GLY A 72 -8.03 -3.89 2.73
N ALA A 73 -6.75 -4.19 2.49
CA ALA A 73 -5.68 -3.21 2.49
C ALA A 73 -4.60 -3.50 1.43
N GLU A 74 -4.13 -2.45 0.77
CA GLU A 74 -3.14 -2.48 -0.29
C GLU A 74 -1.99 -1.52 0.00
N LEU A 75 -0.76 -2.02 -0.04
CA LEU A 75 0.45 -1.19 -0.12
C LEU A 75 0.78 -0.92 -1.59
N VAL A 76 0.76 0.36 -1.96
CA VAL A 76 0.92 0.82 -3.35
C VAL A 76 2.22 1.58 -3.50
N LEU A 77 3.12 1.07 -4.35
CA LEU A 77 4.45 1.62 -4.57
C LEU A 77 4.68 1.94 -6.05
N PHE A 78 5.01 3.19 -6.37
CA PHE A 78 5.28 3.60 -7.76
C PHE A 78 6.66 3.14 -8.24
N ARG A 79 6.71 2.31 -9.29
CA ARG A 79 7.94 1.78 -9.88
C ARG A 79 8.67 2.87 -10.69
N LYS A 80 9.65 3.54 -10.09
CA LYS A 80 10.36 4.66 -10.73
C LYS A 80 11.51 4.23 -11.65
N THR A 81 12.23 3.15 -11.32
CA THR A 81 13.34 2.63 -12.13
C THR A 81 13.03 1.24 -12.66
N LEU A 82 13.71 0.87 -13.75
CA LEU A 82 13.71 -0.46 -14.33
C LEU A 82 15.13 -0.96 -14.45
N HIS A 83 15.34 -2.24 -14.20
CA HIS A 83 16.62 -2.89 -14.42
C HIS A 83 16.88 -3.01 -15.94
N PRO A 84 18.10 -2.72 -16.43
CA PRO A 84 18.40 -2.77 -17.86
C PRO A 84 18.38 -4.17 -18.46
N HIS A 85 18.52 -5.21 -17.64
CA HIS A 85 18.52 -6.62 -18.06
C HIS A 85 17.34 -7.37 -17.44
N PRO A 86 16.82 -8.43 -18.09
CA PRO A 86 15.81 -9.30 -17.49
C PRO A 86 16.33 -9.90 -16.19
N LEU A 87 15.79 -9.41 -15.08
CA LEU A 87 16.17 -9.83 -13.74
C LEU A 87 14.89 -9.98 -12.93
N SER A 88 14.74 -11.13 -12.30
CA SER A 88 13.66 -11.42 -11.38
C SER A 88 14.20 -11.56 -9.97
N VAL A 89 13.44 -11.08 -8.99
CA VAL A 89 13.72 -11.28 -7.57
C VAL A 89 12.44 -11.73 -6.89
N THR A 90 12.56 -12.59 -5.89
CA THR A 90 11.45 -12.87 -4.99
C THR A 90 11.44 -11.77 -3.94
N VAL A 91 10.27 -11.17 -3.70
CA VAL A 91 10.05 -10.20 -2.64
C VAL A 91 9.12 -10.80 -1.60
N THR A 92 9.55 -10.73 -0.35
CA THR A 92 8.74 -11.06 0.82
C THR A 92 8.43 -9.76 1.56
N LEU A 93 7.14 -9.47 1.74
CA LEU A 93 6.67 -8.29 2.44
C LEU A 93 6.45 -8.60 3.91
N HIS A 94 7.08 -7.82 4.78
CA HIS A 94 6.88 -7.88 6.23
C HIS A 94 6.18 -6.61 6.72
N SER A 95 5.41 -6.74 7.80
CA SER A 95 4.93 -5.58 8.54
C SER A 95 5.48 -5.55 9.95
N VAL A 96 5.52 -4.35 10.50
CA VAL A 96 5.73 -4.12 11.93
C VAL A 96 4.60 -3.23 12.40
N THR A 97 3.97 -3.58 13.51
CA THR A 97 2.94 -2.77 14.13
C THR A 97 3.46 -2.21 15.44
N ALA A 98 3.07 -0.98 15.77
CA ALA A 98 3.27 -0.45 17.11
C ALA A 98 1.94 -0.39 17.85
N SER A 99 1.91 -1.01 19.03
CA SER A 99 0.86 -0.83 20.01
C SER A 99 1.52 -0.49 21.34
N GLN A 100 1.09 0.61 21.98
CA GLN A 100 1.64 1.06 23.27
C GLN A 100 3.17 1.23 23.29
N GLY A 101 3.76 1.67 22.17
CA GLY A 101 5.19 1.95 22.04
C GLY A 101 6.09 0.73 21.82
N THR A 102 5.56 -0.49 21.77
CA THR A 102 6.34 -1.69 21.43
C THR A 102 6.14 -2.06 19.97
N LEU A 103 7.24 -2.23 19.23
CA LEU A 103 7.23 -2.71 17.85
C LEU A 103 7.17 -4.24 17.81
N GLN A 104 6.22 -4.77 17.05
CA GLN A 104 6.05 -6.22 16.82
C GLN A 104 6.05 -6.50 15.32
N GLU A 105 7.04 -7.25 14.86
CA GLU A 105 7.12 -7.69 13.46
C GLU A 105 6.16 -8.86 13.23
N SER A 106 5.42 -8.82 12.14
CA SER A 106 4.53 -9.90 11.72
C SER A 106 5.30 -11.00 10.98
N PRO A 107 4.71 -12.20 10.83
CA PRO A 107 5.07 -13.11 9.75
C PRO A 107 5.03 -12.40 8.38
N ALA A 108 5.62 -13.02 7.36
CA ALA A 108 5.49 -12.55 5.98
C ALA A 108 4.01 -12.40 5.60
N LEU A 109 3.65 -11.21 5.10
CA LEU A 109 2.29 -10.89 4.66
C LEU A 109 2.03 -11.43 3.26
N GLU A 110 3.01 -11.28 2.38
CA GLU A 110 2.94 -11.70 0.99
C GLU A 110 4.34 -12.09 0.53
N GLU A 111 4.42 -13.08 -0.36
CA GLU A 111 5.62 -13.39 -1.11
C GLU A 111 5.27 -13.47 -2.60
N ARG A 112 6.02 -12.77 -3.44
CA ARG A 112 5.81 -12.78 -4.90
C ARG A 112 7.09 -12.55 -5.67
N MET A 113 7.11 -12.98 -6.92
CA MET A 113 8.20 -12.66 -7.84
C MET A 113 7.99 -11.28 -8.48
N LEU A 114 9.04 -10.49 -8.57
CA LEU A 114 9.08 -9.21 -9.27
C LEU A 114 10.05 -9.27 -10.44
N THR A 115 9.53 -8.99 -11.63
CA THR A 115 10.32 -8.80 -12.86
C THR A 115 10.81 -7.35 -12.93
N LEU A 116 12.09 -7.11 -12.67
CA LEU A 116 12.63 -5.76 -12.45
C LEU A 116 12.85 -4.94 -13.74
N ASN A 117 12.88 -5.58 -14.90
CA ASN A 117 13.01 -4.91 -16.19
C ASN A 117 11.67 -4.52 -16.83
N GLN A 118 10.54 -4.80 -16.16
CA GLN A 118 9.21 -4.48 -16.65
C GLN A 118 8.48 -3.65 -15.61
N ARG A 119 7.74 -2.65 -16.10
CA ARG A 119 6.85 -1.86 -15.24
C ARG A 119 5.45 -2.50 -15.25
N PRO A 120 4.76 -2.59 -14.10
CA PRO A 120 3.34 -2.93 -14.07
C PRO A 120 2.55 -2.02 -15.02
N SER A 121 1.47 -2.51 -15.62
CA SER A 121 0.61 -1.71 -16.52
C SER A 121 0.08 -0.45 -15.83
N SER A 122 -0.20 -0.56 -14.53
CA SER A 122 -0.61 0.54 -13.67
C SER A 122 0.56 1.51 -13.36
N GLY A 123 1.81 1.07 -13.49
CA GLY A 123 2.99 1.77 -12.98
C GLY A 123 3.25 1.60 -11.49
N PHE A 124 2.36 0.89 -10.78
CA PHE A 124 2.45 0.63 -9.36
C PHE A 124 2.57 -0.86 -9.12
N ASP A 125 3.44 -1.23 -8.19
CA ASP A 125 3.37 -2.53 -7.54
C ASP A 125 2.44 -2.40 -6.36
N VAL A 126 1.47 -3.32 -6.32
CA VAL A 126 0.42 -3.38 -5.29
C VAL A 126 0.62 -4.68 -4.53
N PHE A 127 0.64 -4.59 -3.21
CA PHE A 127 0.79 -5.73 -2.32
C PHE A 127 -0.43 -5.82 -1.40
N ASP A 128 -0.98 -7.01 -1.23
CA ASP A 128 -2.04 -7.28 -0.26
C ASP A 128 -1.45 -7.28 1.15
N VAL A 129 -1.94 -6.35 1.96
CA VAL A 129 -1.56 -6.22 3.37
C VAL A 129 -2.77 -6.33 4.28
N SER A 130 -3.88 -6.89 3.81
CA SER A 130 -5.14 -7.02 4.56
C SER A 130 -4.96 -7.73 5.91
N ALA A 131 -3.98 -8.63 6.02
CA ALA A 131 -3.66 -9.31 7.27
C ALA A 131 -3.29 -8.36 8.43
N VAL A 132 -2.80 -7.14 8.15
CA VAL A 132 -2.54 -6.14 9.22
C VAL A 132 -3.81 -5.63 9.89
N LEU A 133 -4.97 -5.78 9.25
CA LEU A 133 -6.26 -5.34 9.77
C LEU A 133 -6.79 -6.25 10.89
N ALA A 134 -6.26 -7.46 11.01
CA ALA A 134 -6.57 -8.39 12.09
C ALA A 134 -5.92 -7.96 13.42
N VAL A 135 -4.85 -7.17 13.36
CA VAL A 135 -4.15 -6.65 14.53
C VAL A 135 -4.79 -5.32 14.92
N LYS A 136 -5.49 -5.28 16.06
CA LYS A 136 -6.10 -4.05 16.62
C LYS A 136 -5.94 -4.05 18.14
N PRO A 137 -5.67 -2.89 18.78
CA PRO A 137 -5.47 -1.56 18.20
C PRO A 137 -4.04 -1.37 17.65
N VAL A 138 -3.92 -0.72 16.49
CA VAL A 138 -2.65 -0.36 15.85
C VAL A 138 -2.62 1.15 15.62
N GLU A 139 -1.59 1.82 16.13
CA GLU A 139 -1.42 3.27 15.96
C GLU A 139 -0.63 3.60 14.70
N VAL A 140 0.43 2.83 14.45
CA VAL A 140 1.30 2.95 13.28
C VAL A 140 1.66 1.57 12.77
N VAL A 141 1.78 1.46 11.45
CA VAL A 141 2.28 0.27 10.77
C VAL A 141 3.46 0.67 9.90
N GLY A 142 4.48 -0.18 9.87
CA GLY A 142 5.59 -0.10 8.94
C GLY A 142 5.57 -1.30 8.01
N PHE A 143 6.02 -1.11 6.77
CA PHE A 143 6.25 -2.20 5.82
C PHE A 143 7.70 -2.23 5.35
N GLN A 144 8.26 -3.43 5.20
CA GLN A 144 9.59 -3.64 4.65
C GLN A 144 9.56 -4.73 3.58
N LEU A 145 10.16 -4.44 2.43
CA LEU A 145 10.34 -5.39 1.35
C LEU A 145 11.70 -6.06 1.51
N ARG A 146 11.72 -7.39 1.61
CA ARG A 146 12.92 -8.21 1.64
C ARG A 146 13.04 -8.96 0.33
N TYR A 147 14.20 -8.89 -0.32
CA TYR A 147 14.42 -9.44 -1.65
C TYR A 147 15.42 -10.58 -1.60
N THR A 148 15.09 -11.67 -2.26
CA THR A 148 15.99 -12.80 -2.53
C THR A 148 16.17 -12.94 -4.03
N ASP A 149 17.40 -13.22 -4.45
CA ASP A 149 17.69 -13.59 -5.83
C ASP A 149 17.36 -15.07 -6.09
N GLU A 150 17.61 -15.56 -7.32
CA GLU A 150 17.36 -16.94 -7.71
C GLU A 150 18.16 -17.97 -6.90
N SER A 151 19.26 -17.55 -6.26
CA SER A 151 20.05 -18.41 -5.36
C SER A 151 19.49 -18.47 -3.93
N GLY A 152 18.47 -17.66 -3.63
CA GLY A 152 17.93 -17.46 -2.28
C GLY A 152 18.76 -16.47 -1.44
N SER A 153 19.75 -15.81 -2.03
CA SER A 153 20.60 -14.86 -1.30
C SER A 153 19.87 -13.54 -1.10
N LEU A 154 19.91 -13.02 0.13
CA LEU A 154 19.32 -11.71 0.45
C LEU A 154 20.11 -10.60 -0.25
N VAL A 155 19.40 -9.80 -1.04
CA VAL A 155 19.95 -8.61 -1.70
C VAL A 155 19.74 -7.39 -0.79
N LEU A 156 20.59 -6.36 -0.86
CA LEU A 156 20.48 -5.11 -0.08
C LEU A 156 19.05 -4.51 -0.12
N HIS A 157 18.22 -4.82 0.87
CA HIS A 157 16.78 -4.58 0.86
C HIS A 157 16.42 -3.11 0.78
N GLU A 158 17.09 -2.29 1.59
CA GLU A 158 16.83 -0.86 1.66
C GLU A 158 17.26 -0.15 0.37
N ALA A 159 18.50 -0.39 -0.09
CA ALA A 159 19.02 0.24 -1.29
C ALA A 159 18.20 -0.14 -2.53
N LEU A 160 17.78 -1.40 -2.63
CA LEU A 160 16.96 -1.88 -3.72
C LEU A 160 15.56 -1.23 -3.69
N THR A 161 14.91 -1.19 -2.53
CA THR A 161 13.61 -0.51 -2.38
C THR A 161 13.69 0.98 -2.74
N GLN A 162 14.72 1.68 -2.24
CA GLN A 162 14.97 3.09 -2.54
C GLN A 162 15.28 3.33 -4.02
N SER A 163 15.94 2.39 -4.69
CA SER A 163 16.22 2.46 -6.12
C SER A 163 14.95 2.24 -6.95
N LEU A 164 14.17 1.21 -6.61
CA LEU A 164 12.99 0.77 -7.38
C LEU A 164 11.81 1.72 -7.25
N TYR A 165 11.58 2.29 -6.06
CA TYR A 165 10.33 2.99 -5.75
C TYR A 165 10.52 4.48 -5.43
N CYS A 166 9.46 5.25 -5.70
CA CYS A 166 9.37 6.64 -5.25
C CYS A 166 8.96 6.69 -3.78
N LEU A 167 9.93 6.87 -2.88
CA LEU A 167 9.69 6.93 -1.42
C LEU A 167 9.63 8.37 -0.87
N ASN A 168 9.72 9.37 -1.75
CA ASN A 168 9.77 10.78 -1.35
C ASN A 168 8.39 11.23 -0.87
N ARG A 169 8.27 11.48 0.44
CA ARG A 169 7.06 12.04 1.05
C ARG A 169 6.68 13.37 0.40
N GLY A 170 5.37 13.58 0.20
CA GLY A 170 4.83 14.78 -0.46
C GLY A 170 4.92 14.76 -1.99
N SER A 171 5.51 13.72 -2.59
CA SER A 171 5.42 13.48 -4.03
C SER A 171 4.01 13.02 -4.43
N LEU A 172 3.61 13.32 -5.67
CA LEU A 172 2.35 12.80 -6.22
C LEU A 172 2.32 11.26 -6.29
N SER A 173 3.49 10.63 -6.34
CA SER A 173 3.66 9.17 -6.42
C SER A 173 4.38 8.61 -5.19
N GLU A 174 4.27 9.29 -4.04
CA GLU A 174 4.78 8.75 -2.76
C GLU A 174 4.07 7.44 -2.39
N PRO A 175 4.63 6.63 -1.46
CA PRO A 175 3.97 5.41 -1.02
C PRO A 175 2.58 5.71 -0.46
N LEU A 176 1.63 4.90 -0.90
CA LEU A 176 0.23 5.03 -0.52
C LEU A 176 -0.23 3.71 0.08
N LEU A 177 -0.98 3.80 1.17
CA LEU A 177 -1.73 2.68 1.67
C LEU A 177 -3.21 2.94 1.44
N VAL A 178 -3.90 1.98 0.81
CA VAL A 178 -5.32 2.08 0.47
C VAL A 178 -6.08 0.99 1.20
N LEU A 179 -7.24 1.32 1.74
CA LEU A 179 -8.07 0.41 2.51
C LEU A 179 -9.51 0.46 2.03
N TYR A 180 -10.13 -0.71 2.04
CA TYR A 180 -11.46 -0.95 1.49
C TYR A 180 -12.35 -1.58 2.54
N GLN A 181 -13.59 -1.09 2.62
CA GLN A 181 -14.64 -1.75 3.41
C GLN A 181 -15.04 -3.10 2.83
N GLU A 182 -14.96 -3.30 1.51
CA GLU A 182 -15.21 -4.58 0.86
C GLU A 182 -13.91 -5.19 0.34
N HIS A 183 -13.58 -6.40 0.82
CA HIS A 183 -12.35 -7.11 0.43
C HIS A 183 -12.31 -7.47 -1.07
N ARG A 184 -13.47 -7.55 -1.74
CA ARG A 184 -13.57 -7.92 -3.16
C ARG A 184 -12.98 -6.91 -4.13
N ILE A 185 -12.75 -5.67 -3.69
CA ILE A 185 -12.19 -4.60 -4.53
C ILE A 185 -10.66 -4.73 -4.67
N VAL A 186 -10.02 -5.42 -3.73
CA VAL A 186 -8.56 -5.60 -3.63
C VAL A 186 -7.97 -6.37 -4.84
N LEU A 187 -8.79 -7.18 -5.52
CA LEU A 187 -8.30 -8.09 -6.57
C LEU A 187 -8.38 -7.53 -7.99
N CYS A 188 -8.94 -6.33 -8.20
CA CYS A 188 -9.22 -5.83 -9.55
C CYS A 188 -8.06 -5.06 -10.19
N PHE A 189 -6.98 -4.77 -9.45
CA PHE A 189 -5.81 -4.01 -9.95
C PHE A 189 -4.51 -4.83 -10.02
N LEU A 190 -4.56 -6.13 -9.71
CA LEU A 190 -3.45 -7.09 -9.80
C LEU A 190 -3.45 -7.87 -11.12
#